data_AF-A0A6N7L5I4-F1
#
_entry.id   AF-A0A6N7L5I4-F1
#
_cell.length_a   1.000
_cell.length_b   1.000
_cell.length_c   1.000
_cell.angle_alpha   90.00
_cell.angle_beta   90.00
_cell.angle_gamma   90.00
#
_symmetry.space_group_name_H-M   'P 1'
#
loop_
_entity.id
_entity.type
_entity.pdbx_description
1 polymer ?
#
loop_
_entity_poly.entity_id
_entity_poly.type
_entity_poly.pdbx_seq_one_letter_code
_entity_poly.pdbx_strand_id
1 'polypeptide(L)' 'MSHAMLIGLLMHLGGSFDMPADALSVDALGTPDGTFHAVELGILEDGQVRLSVVPRPHGEGAGLQFRNGE' A
#
# COMPACT_ATOMS: atom_id res chain seq x y z
N MET A 1 1.76 -0.90 11.72
CA MET A 1 2.44 -1.51 10.54
C MET A 1 2.62 -0.52 9.39
N SER A 2 1.60 0.25 9.00
CA SER A 2 1.72 1.30 7.96
C SER A 2 2.92 2.24 8.14
N HIS A 3 3.21 2.65 9.38
CA HIS A 3 4.37 3.50 9.69
C HIS A 3 5.73 2.83 9.40
N ALA A 4 5.92 1.58 9.83
CA ALA A 4 7.18 0.85 9.59
C ALA A 4 7.40 0.55 8.10
N MET A 5 6.33 0.29 7.35
CA MET A 5 6.38 0.14 5.90
C MET A 5 6.79 1.42 5.20
N LEU A 6 6.22 2.56 5.58
CA LEU A 6 6.60 3.86 5.02
C LEU A 6 8.09 4.13 5.27
N ILE A 7 8.58 3.89 6.49
CA ILE A 7 10.01 4.04 6.81
C ILE A 7 10.87 3.12 5.94
N GLY A 8 10.53 1.83 5.86
CA GLY A 8 11.28 0.86 5.05
C GLY A 8 11.33 1.24 3.57
N LEU A 9 10.20 1.68 3.01
CA LEU A 9 10.12 2.15 1.62
C LEU A 9 10.97 3.39 1.40
N LEU A 10 10.88 4.40 2.29
CA LEU A 10 11.68 5.61 2.18
C LEU A 10 13.18 5.31 2.29
N MET A 11 13.60 4.44 3.22
CA MET A 11 14.99 4.01 3.32
C MET A 11 15.48 3.34 2.02
N HIS A 12 14.66 2.47 1.42
CA HIS A 12 14.97 1.83 0.14
C HIS A 12 15.10 2.84 -1.01
N LEU A 13 14.29 3.89 -1.01
CA LEU A 13 14.30 4.98 -2.00
C LEU A 13 15.40 6.04 -1.76
N GLY A 14 16.26 5.87 -0.74
CA GLY A 14 17.34 6.82 -0.44
C GLY A 14 16.98 7.90 0.59
N GLY A 15 15.89 7.72 1.33
CA GLY A 15 15.47 8.54 2.48
C GLY A 15 14.29 9.47 2.22
N SER A 16 13.99 9.78 0.96
CA SER A 16 12.92 10.71 0.55
C SER A 16 12.34 10.34 -0.81
N PHE A 17 11.09 10.71 -1.04
CA PHE A 17 10.40 10.51 -2.31
C PHE A 17 9.56 11.75 -2.64
N ASP A 18 9.80 12.35 -3.80
CA ASP A 18 9.01 13.48 -4.28
C ASP A 18 7.80 12.98 -5.07
N MET A 19 6.63 13.55 -4.78
CA MET A 19 5.38 13.27 -5.48
C MET A 19 4.57 14.55 -5.70
N PRO A 20 3.65 14.56 -6.67
CA PRO A 20 2.68 15.65 -6.81
C PRO A 20 1.91 15.89 -5.51
N ALA A 21 1.66 17.16 -5.18
CA ALA A 21 1.02 17.53 -3.91
C ALA A 21 -0.41 16.98 -3.76
N ASP A 22 -1.09 16.69 -4.88
CA ASP A 22 -2.44 16.15 -4.97
C ASP A 22 -2.50 14.62 -4.91
N ALA A 23 -1.35 13.92 -4.92
CA ALA A 23 -1.29 12.46 -4.85
C ALA A 23 -1.83 11.87 -3.52
N LEU A 24 -2.02 12.72 -2.50
CA LEU A 24 -2.58 12.35 -1.20
C LEU A 24 -4.03 12.83 -1.02
N SER A 25 -4.64 13.40 -2.06
CA SER A 25 -6.04 13.82 -2.01
C SER A 25 -6.98 12.62 -1.85
N VAL A 26 -8.14 12.84 -1.24
CA VAL A 26 -9.16 11.79 -1.04
C VAL A 26 -9.59 11.18 -2.38
N ASP A 27 -9.69 12.01 -3.42
CA ASP A 27 -10.05 11.57 -4.78
C ASP A 27 -8.96 10.69 -5.42
N ALA A 28 -7.68 10.90 -5.07
CA ALA A 28 -6.57 10.07 -5.54
C ALA A 28 -6.49 8.71 -4.80
N LEU A 29 -7.09 8.62 -3.61
CA LEU A 29 -7.07 7.42 -2.76
C LEU A 29 -8.37 6.60 -2.84
N GLY A 30 -9.42 7.18 -3.42
CA GLY A 30 -10.69 6.54 -3.67
C GLY A 30 -10.76 5.93 -5.07
N THR A 31 -11.49 4.83 -5.20
CA THR A 31 -11.89 4.27 -6.48
C THR A 31 -13.18 4.93 -6.98
N PRO A 32 -13.51 4.83 -8.29
CA PRO A 32 -14.71 5.45 -8.87
C PRO A 32 -16.05 5.02 -8.25
N ASP A 33 -16.09 3.90 -7.52
CA ASP A 33 -17.26 3.36 -6.84
C ASP A 33 -17.36 3.80 -5.36
N GLY A 34 -16.49 4.71 -4.91
CA GLY A 34 -16.45 5.20 -3.53
C GLY A 34 -15.81 4.22 -2.54
N THR A 35 -15.18 3.15 -3.01
CA THR A 35 -14.30 2.33 -2.17
C THR A 35 -12.93 2.99 -2.02
N PHE A 36 -12.17 2.59 -0.99
CA PHE A 36 -10.82 3.11 -0.77
C PHE A 36 -9.79 2.11 -1.30
N HIS A 37 -8.61 2.58 -1.65
CA HIS A 37 -7.49 1.68 -1.91
C HIS A 37 -6.95 1.05 -0.60
N ALA A 38 -6.51 -0.20 -0.71
CA ALA A 38 -5.75 -0.91 0.33
C ALA A 38 -4.36 -1.27 -0.21
N VAL A 39 -3.43 -1.50 0.71
CA VAL A 39 -2.10 -2.04 0.38
C VAL A 39 -2.08 -3.53 0.68
N GLU A 40 -1.64 -4.31 -0.29
CA GLU A 40 -1.37 -5.74 -0.16
C GLU A 40 0.15 -5.98 -0.07
N LEU A 41 0.52 -6.91 0.81
CA LEU A 41 1.90 -7.38 0.97
C LEU A 41 2.01 -8.83 0.49
N GLY A 42 2.82 -9.07 -0.54
CA GLY A 42 3.14 -10.40 -1.04
C GLY A 42 4.63 -10.72 -0.84
N ILE A 43 4.94 -11.84 -0.19
CA ILE A 43 6.31 -12.33 -0.10
C ILE A 43 6.62 -13.10 -1.40
N LEU A 44 7.73 -12.75 -2.05
CA LEU A 44 8.19 -13.38 -3.28
C LEU A 44 9.12 -14.58 -2.98
N GLU A 45 9.34 -15.44 -3.96
CA GLU A 45 10.16 -16.66 -3.82
C GLU A 45 11.60 -16.39 -3.39
N ASP A 46 12.14 -15.21 -3.74
CA ASP A 46 13.48 -14.77 -3.38
C ASP A 46 13.56 -14.07 -2.00
N GLY A 47 12.46 -14.06 -1.25
CA GLY A 47 12.35 -13.42 0.06
C GLY A 47 12.12 -11.91 0.01
N GLN A 48 12.02 -11.31 -1.18
CA GLN A 48 11.61 -9.92 -1.30
C GLN A 48 10.12 -9.74 -0.97
N VAL A 49 9.73 -8.51 -0.65
CA VAL A 49 8.33 -8.15 -0.39
C VAL A 49 7.83 -7.24 -1.51
N ARG A 50 6.74 -7.64 -2.16
CA ARG A 50 5.98 -6.80 -3.09
C ARG A 50 4.92 -6.03 -2.33
N LEU A 51 4.89 -4.71 -2.54
CA LEU A 51 3.81 -3.83 -2.13
C LEU A 51 2.92 -3.57 -3.34
N SER A 52 1.64 -3.90 -3.25
CA SER A 52 0.65 -3.66 -4.30
C SER A 52 -0.47 -2.77 -3.80
N VAL A 53 -1.04 -1.94 -4.67
CA VAL A 53 -2.29 -1.22 -4.40
C VAL A 53 -3.44 -2.06 -4.95
N VAL A 54 -4.44 -2.35 -4.11
CA VAL A 54 -5.61 -3.16 -4.47
C VAL A 54 -6.90 -2.44 -4.02
N PRO A 55 -8.07 -2.76 -4.59
CA PRO A 55 -9.35 -2.32 -4.03
C PRO A 55 -9.49 -2.82 -2.58
N ARG A 56 -10.00 -2.00 -1.67
CA ARG A 56 -10.25 -2.44 -0.30
C ARG A 56 -11.32 -3.54 -0.29
N PRO A 57 -11.04 -4.73 0.27
CA PRO A 57 -12.05 -5.77 0.41
C PRO A 57 -13.24 -5.27 1.26
N HIS A 58 -14.44 -5.75 0.99
CA HIS A 58 -15.62 -5.44 1.81
C HIS A 58 -15.39 -5.92 3.26
N GLY A 59 -15.32 -4.98 4.21
CA GLY A 59 -15.16 -5.27 5.64
C GLY A 59 -14.56 -4.11 6.44
N GLU A 60 -14.82 -4.06 7.75
CA GLU A 60 -14.39 -2.97 8.64
C GLU A 60 -12.88 -2.94 8.96
N GLY A 61 -12.10 -3.90 8.46
CA GLY A 61 -10.65 -3.91 8.64
C GLY A 61 -10.00 -2.73 7.90
N ALA A 62 -9.54 -1.72 8.63
CA ALA A 62 -8.50 -0.82 8.14
C ALA A 62 -7.16 -1.51 8.42
N GLY A 63 -6.68 -2.35 7.51
CA GLY A 63 -5.51 -3.16 7.81
C GLY A 63 -4.99 -3.96 6.63
N LEU A 64 -3.69 -3.79 6.40
CA LEU A 64 -2.85 -4.60 5.52
C LEU A 64 -3.20 -6.09 5.63
N GLN A 65 -3.42 -6.74 4.49
CA GLN A 65 -3.54 -8.19 4.42
C GLN A 65 -2.26 -8.76 3.82
N PHE A 66 -1.71 -9.76 4.50
CA PHE A 66 -0.71 -10.64 3.93
C PHE A 66 -1.47 -11.76 3.21
N ARG A 67 -1.32 -11.86 1.89
CA ARG A 67 -1.76 -13.06 1.15
C ARG A 67 -0.54 -13.89 0.84
N ASN A 68 -0.55 -15.12 1.33
CA ASN A 68 0.42 -16.12 0.88
C ASN A 68 0.02 -16.53 -0.54
N GLY A 69 0.98 -16.56 -1.46
CA GLY A 69 0.76 -17.05 -2.82
C GLY A 69 0.37 -18.53 -2.78
N GLU A 70 -0.78 -18.84 -3.38
CA GLU A 70 -1.07 -20.16 -3.97
C GLU A 70 -0.83 -20.06 -5.47
#